data_AF-A0A6N3IY95-F1
#
_entry.id   AF-A0A6N3IY95-F1
#
_cell.length_a   1.000
_cell.length_b   1.000
_cell.length_c   1.000
_cell.angle_alpha   90.00
_cell.angle_beta   90.00
_cell.angle_gamma   90.00
#
_symmetry.space_group_name_H-M   'P 1'
#
loop_
_entity.id
_entity.type
_entity.pdbx_description
1 polymer ?
#
loop_
_entity_poly.entity_id
_entity_poly.type
_entity_poly.pdbx_seq_one_letter_code
_entity_poly.pdbx_strand_id
1 'polypeptide(L)' 'MVQRIDPTAAEMAIAAPEFVVPDEPAREVHMRRYFDGSTGSRMLIRVVIEETATERVVVTVYETSKLRKYQGLTP' A
#
# COMPACT_ATOMS: atom_id res chain seq x y z
N MET A 1 -19.19 5.50 -1.75
CA MET A 1 -18.16 6.14 -2.59
C MET A 1 -17.05 5.14 -2.76
N VAL A 2 -16.88 4.56 -3.94
CA VAL A 2 -15.78 3.63 -4.23
C VAL A 2 -14.53 4.48 -4.42
N GLN A 3 -13.49 4.29 -3.61
CA GLN A 3 -12.21 4.97 -3.84
C GLN A 3 -11.66 4.50 -5.18
N ARG A 4 -11.32 5.44 -6.07
CA ARG A 4 -10.62 5.13 -7.31
C ARG A 4 -9.14 4.99 -6.98
N ILE A 5 -8.69 3.75 -6.85
CA ILE A 5 -7.28 3.44 -6.60
C ILE A 5 -6.50 3.53 -7.92
N ASP A 6 -5.31 4.14 -7.87
CA ASP A 6 -4.36 4.08 -8.99
C ASP A 6 -3.75 2.67 -9.09
N PRO A 7 -4.03 1.91 -10.16
CA PRO A 7 -3.53 0.54 -10.30
C PRO A 7 -2.01 0.48 -10.45
N THR A 8 -1.40 1.49 -11.09
CA THR A 8 0.06 1.53 -11.26
C THR A 8 0.74 1.75 -9.92
N ALA A 9 0.18 2.63 -9.08
CA ALA A 9 0.68 2.83 -7.72
C ALA A 9 0.57 1.54 -6.88
N ALA A 10 -0.53 0.80 -7.03
CA ALA A 10 -0.75 -0.46 -6.31
C ALA A 10 0.26 -1.53 -6.73
N GLU A 11 0.44 -1.73 -8.04
CA GLU A 11 1.43 -2.66 -8.60
C GLU A 11 2.85 -2.30 -8.14
N MET A 12 3.21 -1.02 -8.16
CA MET A 12 4.51 -0.55 -7.68
C MET A 12 4.71 -0.79 -6.18
N ALA A 13 3.65 -0.69 -5.37
CA ALA A 13 3.72 -0.99 -3.95
C ALA A 13 3.92 -2.48 -3.69
N ILE A 14 3.36 -3.36 -4.52
CA ILE A 14 3.58 -4.82 -4.44
C ILE A 14 4.98 -5.19 -4.93
N ALA A 15 5.41 -4.63 -6.06
CA ALA A 15 6.68 -5.01 -6.70
C ALA A 15 7.91 -4.42 -6.01
N ALA A 16 7.78 -3.21 -5.45
CA ALA A 16 8.86 -2.49 -4.79
C ALA A 16 8.30 -1.65 -3.63
N PRO A 17 7.87 -2.27 -2.52
CA PRO A 17 7.42 -1.53 -1.35
C PRO A 17 8.53 -0.61 -0.82
N GLU A 18 8.16 0.57 -0.33
CA GLU A 18 9.06 1.38 0.50
C GLU A 18 9.10 0.90 1.94
N PHE A 19 8.01 0.27 2.40
CA PHE A 19 7.87 -0.29 3.73
C PHE A 19 7.06 -1.57 3.66
N VAL A 20 7.46 -2.57 4.43
CA VAL A 20 6.67 -3.79 4.66
C VAL A 20 6.42 -3.91 6.16
N VAL A 21 5.16 -3.99 6.56
CA VAL A 21 4.77 -4.12 7.97
C VAL A 21 3.94 -5.38 8.16
N PRO A 22 4.26 -6.24 9.14
CA PRO A 22 3.43 -7.41 9.42
C PRO A 22 2.03 -7.01 9.92
N ASP A 23 1.02 -7.73 9.47
CA ASP A 23 -0.38 -7.61 9.89
C ASP A 23 -0.92 -9.01 10.22
N GLU A 24 -1.19 -9.26 11.49
CA GLU A 24 -1.54 -10.62 11.96
C GLU A 24 -2.91 -11.07 11.45
N PRO A 25 -3.12 -12.38 11.21
CA PRO A 25 -2.23 -13.51 11.56
C PRO A 25 -1.23 -13.94 10.49
N ALA A 26 -1.39 -13.56 9.21
CA ALA A 26 -0.52 -14.02 8.12
C ALA A 26 -0.53 -13.03 6.94
N ARG A 27 -0.55 -11.74 7.23
CA ARG A 27 -0.58 -10.68 6.22
C ARG A 27 0.61 -9.76 6.34
N GLU A 28 0.91 -9.11 5.24
CA GLU A 28 1.85 -8.01 5.17
C GLU A 28 1.16 -6.80 4.56
N VAL A 29 1.52 -5.62 5.05
CA VAL A 29 1.11 -4.36 4.46
C VAL A 29 2.28 -3.78 3.71
N HIS A 30 2.22 -3.89 2.40
CA HIS A 30 3.17 -3.27 1.48
C HIS A 30 2.75 -1.83 1.25
N MET A 31 3.66 -0.89 1.49
CA MET A 31 3.35 0.54 1.45
C MET A 31 4.35 1.29 0.58
N ARG A 32 3.84 2.24 -0.19
CA ARG A 32 4.66 3.08 -1.07
C ARG A 32 4.08 4.48 -1.17
N ARG A 33 4.94 5.50 -1.14
CA ARG A 33 4.53 6.88 -1.38
C ARG A 33 4.52 7.12 -2.88
N TYR A 34 3.53 7.87 -3.35
CA TYR A 34 3.47 8.30 -4.75
C TYR A 34 2.89 9.70 -4.85
N PHE A 35 3.07 10.33 -6.00
CA PHE A 35 2.43 11.60 -6.32
C PHE A 35 1.20 11.30 -7.17
N ASP A 36 0.02 11.60 -6.65
CA ASP A 36 -1.22 11.48 -7.40
C ASP A 36 -1.41 12.74 -8.25
N GLY A 37 -1.22 12.60 -9.57
CA GLY A 37 -1.37 13.69 -10.53
C GLY A 37 -2.80 14.23 -10.63
N SER A 38 -3.81 13.45 -10.21
CA SER A 38 -5.21 13.89 -10.26
C SER A 38 -5.59 14.80 -9.10
N THR A 39 -4.99 14.62 -7.93
CA THR A 39 -5.17 15.48 -6.76
C THR A 39 -4.01 16.46 -6.53
N GLY A 40 -2.93 16.34 -7.30
CA GLY A 40 -1.72 17.16 -7.17
C GLY A 40 -1.00 16.96 -5.83
N SER A 41 -1.19 15.81 -5.19
CA SER A 41 -0.82 15.59 -3.79
C SER A 41 0.04 14.35 -3.60
N ARG A 42 0.91 14.36 -2.59
CA ARG A 42 1.61 13.16 -2.14
C ARG A 42 0.67 12.27 -1.36
N MET A 43 0.59 11.02 -1.78
CA MET A 43 -0.28 9.99 -1.22
C MET A 43 0.57 8.80 -0.76
N LEU A 44 0.00 8.00 0.13
CA LEU A 44 0.53 6.68 0.50
C LEU A 44 -0.49 5.65 0.04
N ILE A 45 -0.04 4.69 -0.75
CA ILE A 45 -0.84 3.50 -1.04
C ILE A 45 -0.44 2.39 -0.08
N ARG A 46 -1.43 1.62 0.37
CA ARG A 46 -1.28 0.48 1.26
C ARG A 46 -1.94 -0.72 0.60
N VAL A 47 -1.17 -1.79 0.44
CA VAL A 47 -1.62 -3.05 -0.14
C VAL A 47 -1.49 -4.11 0.94
N VAL A 48 -2.62 -4.64 1.39
CA VAL A 48 -2.65 -5.76 2.33
C VAL A 48 -2.58 -7.04 1.52
N ILE A 49 -1.50 -7.78 1.71
CA ILE A 49 -1.20 -9.03 1.02
C ILE A 49 -1.32 -10.16 2.02
N GLU A 50 -2.05 -11.20 1.65
CA GLU A 50 -2.05 -12.48 2.35
C GLU A 50 -1.20 -13.45 1.54
N GLU A 51 -0.15 -13.98 2.17
CA GLU A 51 0.69 -15.01 1.57
C GLU A 51 0.19 -16.39 1.96
N THR A 52 -0.07 -17.22 0.95
CA THR A 52 -0.37 -18.64 1.10
C THR A 52 0.78 -19.46 0.52
N ALA A 53 0.74 -20.79 0.72
CA ALA A 53 1.75 -21.69 0.16
C ALA A 53 1.79 -21.69 -1.39
N THR A 54 0.71 -21.25 -2.05
CA THR A 54 0.56 -21.37 -3.52
C THR A 54 0.42 -20.02 -4.22
N GLU A 55 -0.01 -18.97 -3.51
CA GLU A 55 -0.27 -17.67 -4.11
C GLU A 55 -0.13 -16.50 -3.13
N ARG A 56 0.07 -15.30 -3.69
CA ARG A 56 -0.05 -14.01 -3.00
C ARG A 56 -1.38 -13.38 -3.38
N VAL A 57 -2.22 -13.11 -2.38
CA VAL A 57 -3.54 -12.51 -2.60
C VAL A 57 -3.55 -11.09 -2.08
N VAL A 58 -3.92 -10.13 -2.94
CA VAL A 58 -4.20 -8.76 -2.52
C VAL A 58 -5.61 -8.73 -1.93
N VAL A 59 -5.71 -8.60 -0.61
CA VAL A 59 -6.99 -8.62 0.11
C VAL A 59 -7.60 -7.23 0.16
N THR A 60 -6.77 -6.18 0.25
CA THR A 60 -7.26 -4.81 0.34
C THR A 60 -6.23 -3.84 -0.24
N VAL A 61 -6.72 -2.87 -1.01
CA VAL A 61 -5.93 -1.71 -1.44
C VAL A 61 -6.65 -0.44 -1.03
N TYR A 62 -5.91 0.48 -0.43
CA TYR A 62 -6.43 1.79 -0.10
C TYR A 62 -5.33 2.85 -0.06
N GLU A 63 -5.74 4.08 -0.28
CA GLU A 63 -4.86 5.25 -0.33
C GLU A 63 -5.14 6.21 0.83
N THR A 64 -4.12 6.95 1.25
CA THR A 64 -4.26 7.99 2.25
C THR A 64 -3.30 9.15 2.05
N SER A 65 -3.79 10.37 2.23
CA SER A 65 -2.97 11.58 2.33
C SER A 65 -2.40 11.80 3.74
N LYS A 66 -2.76 10.96 4.73
CA LYS A 66 -2.37 11.12 6.15
C LYS A 66 -0.95 10.59 6.41
N LEU A 67 0.03 11.06 5.65
CA LEU A 67 1.43 10.60 5.68
C LEU A 67 2.07 10.72 7.08
N ARG A 68 1.66 11.73 7.88
CA ARG A 68 2.18 11.94 9.23
C ARG A 68 2.01 10.72 10.15
N LYS A 69 0.98 9.90 9.93
CA LYS A 69 0.75 8.69 10.73
C LYS A 69 1.80 7.60 10.51
N TYR A 70 2.62 7.73 9.46
CA TYR A 70 3.53 6.69 8.98
C TYR A 70 5.01 7.13 9.01
N GLN A 71 5.32 8.27 9.65
CA GLN A 71 6.67 8.85 9.66
C GLN A 71 7.71 8.01 10.44
N GLY A 72 7.27 7.12 11.31
CA GLY A 72 8.14 6.24 12.10
C GLY A 72 8.39 4.87 11.49
N LEU A 73 7.88 4.60 10.28
CA LEU A 73 8.13 3.33 9.62
C LEU A 73 9.57 3.28 9.09
N THR A 74 10.24 2.19 9.40
CA THR A 74 11.54 1.84 8.83
C THR A 74 11.34 0.92 7.62
N PRO A 75 12.10 1.11 6.52
CA PRO A 75 12.04 0.22 5.36
C PRO A 75 12.34 -1.24 5.71
#